data_AF-A0A0H3AFB3-F1
#
_entry.id   AF-A0A0H3AFB3-F1
#
_cell.length_a   1.000
_cell.length_b   1.000
_cell.length_c   1.000
_cell.angle_alpha   90.00
_cell.angle_beta   90.00
_cell.angle_gamma   90.00
#
_symmetry.space_group_name_H-M   'P 1'
#
loop_
_entity.id
_entity.type
_entity.pdbx_description
1 polymer ?
#
loop_
_entity_poly.entity_id
_entity_poly.type
_entity_poly.pdbx_seq_one_letter_code
_entity_poly.pdbx_strand_id
1 'polypeptide(L)'
;MAIKTSELNAKLFGKADKRRATTPAEAQSAVKAQAQMIELAVAGEEVVTFELMRIPADEVAEKTVVFAQNAREQAFLTEHALADVLTTLRERGQQYPAVGRKTADGKIEVLDGSRRRMSCILAGKEFLVYVAENINAEHAKFLSDVANAHKPLSLYEKGKEMQAKLDSGEAEDQKALAKMFQCSEALVSGALKAAALPLELLQAYPSVVELGRPTIVKLHKQFNELNEAQREQLLAKCHQENGFVWQQSQAQGVARITKEVTETIESWIQDVLPPKRTETPKVELIKGRASYARKGNNLVLNLKKIDDELMQDILDFVQRKLN
;
A
#
# COMPACT_ATOMS: atom_id res chain seq x y z
N MET A 1 -14.82 -21.04 6.31
CA MET A 1 -14.35 -21.31 4.94
C MET A 1 -14.70 -20.09 4.10
N ALA A 2 -13.70 -19.37 3.60
CA ALA A 2 -13.91 -18.17 2.79
C ALA A 2 -14.53 -18.58 1.44
N ILE A 3 -15.76 -18.16 1.18
CA ILE A 3 -16.43 -18.33 -0.11
C ILE A 3 -15.62 -17.53 -1.12
N LYS A 4 -15.03 -18.21 -2.09
CA LYS A 4 -14.33 -17.53 -3.18
C LYS A 4 -15.36 -16.67 -3.92
N THR A 5 -15.03 -15.47 -4.38
CA THR A 5 -15.88 -14.66 -5.25
C THR A 5 -16.23 -15.40 -6.56
N SER A 6 -15.46 -16.41 -6.96
CA SER A 6 -15.89 -17.38 -7.99
C SER A 6 -17.08 -18.26 -7.55
N GLU A 7 -17.22 -18.62 -6.27
CA GLU A 7 -18.36 -19.32 -5.67
C GLU A 7 -19.51 -18.37 -5.34
N LEU A 8 -19.23 -17.11 -4.99
CA LEU A 8 -20.24 -16.05 -4.89
C LEU A 8 -20.84 -15.82 -6.28
N ASN A 9 -20.01 -15.65 -7.30
CA ASN A 9 -20.41 -15.52 -8.69
C ASN A 9 -21.07 -16.81 -9.22
N ALA A 10 -20.58 -18.00 -8.86
CA ALA A 10 -21.23 -19.25 -9.25
C ALA A 10 -22.57 -19.49 -8.51
N LYS A 11 -22.76 -18.94 -7.30
CA LYS A 11 -24.08 -18.91 -6.65
C LYS A 11 -25.00 -17.86 -7.29
N LEU A 12 -24.45 -16.70 -7.69
CA LEU A 12 -25.16 -15.63 -8.39
C LEU A 12 -25.60 -16.03 -9.81
N PHE A 13 -24.86 -16.89 -10.49
CA PHE A 13 -25.10 -17.25 -11.90
C PHE A 13 -25.35 -18.75 -12.17
N GLY A 14 -25.21 -19.64 -11.18
CA GLY A 14 -25.09 -21.10 -11.40
C GLY A 14 -26.22 -21.99 -10.86
N LYS A 15 -27.28 -21.44 -10.27
CA LYS A 15 -28.48 -22.23 -9.94
C LYS A 15 -29.75 -21.53 -10.45
N ALA A 16 -29.95 -21.60 -11.75
CA ALA A 16 -31.27 -21.36 -12.32
C ALA A 16 -32.22 -22.47 -11.82
N ASP A 17 -33.15 -22.09 -10.96
CA ASP A 17 -34.28 -22.92 -10.56
C ASP A 17 -35.02 -23.44 -11.80
N LYS A 18 -35.28 -24.75 -11.81
CA LYS A 18 -35.99 -25.46 -12.88
C LYS A 18 -37.49 -25.12 -12.90
N ARG A 19 -37.85 -23.89 -13.26
CA ARG A 19 -39.21 -23.56 -13.70
C ARG A 19 -39.15 -23.22 -15.19
N ARG A 20 -39.69 -24.13 -16.01
CA ARG A 20 -39.74 -24.02 -17.48
C ARG A 20 -40.48 -22.75 -17.87
N ALA A 21 -39.77 -21.74 -18.37
CA ALA A 21 -40.36 -20.68 -19.18
C ALA A 21 -40.87 -21.32 -20.49
N THR A 22 -42.15 -21.15 -20.80
CA THR A 22 -42.80 -21.80 -21.94
C THR A 22 -42.72 -21.00 -23.23
N THR A 23 -42.17 -19.79 -23.20
CA THR A 23 -41.93 -18.97 -24.40
C THR A 23 -40.55 -18.29 -24.39
N PRO A 24 -39.94 -18.04 -25.58
CA PRO A 24 -38.65 -17.33 -25.69
C PRO A 24 -38.67 -15.91 -25.11
N ALA A 25 -39.83 -15.24 -25.14
CA ALA A 25 -40.03 -13.90 -24.58
C ALA A 25 -40.06 -13.92 -23.04
N GLU A 26 -40.71 -14.92 -22.42
CA GLU A 26 -40.69 -15.11 -20.96
C GLU A 26 -39.28 -15.46 -20.48
N ALA A 27 -38.53 -16.29 -21.22
CA ALA A 27 -37.13 -16.59 -20.92
C ALA A 27 -36.23 -15.35 -21.02
N GLN A 28 -36.40 -14.49 -22.04
CA GLN A 28 -35.66 -13.23 -22.15
C GLN A 28 -36.06 -12.21 -21.08
N SER A 29 -37.33 -12.17 -20.65
CA SER A 29 -37.79 -11.30 -19.58
C SER A 29 -37.31 -11.77 -18.20
N ALA A 30 -37.30 -13.08 -17.95
CA ALA A 30 -36.82 -13.68 -16.70
C ALA A 30 -35.29 -13.58 -16.58
N VAL A 31 -34.54 -13.73 -17.69
CA VAL A 31 -33.09 -13.51 -17.73
C VAL A 31 -32.74 -12.03 -17.59
N LYS A 32 -33.53 -11.10 -18.16
CA LYS A 32 -33.37 -9.66 -17.93
C LYS A 32 -33.71 -9.25 -16.50
N ALA A 33 -34.75 -9.81 -15.90
CA ALA A 33 -35.16 -9.54 -14.52
C ALA A 33 -34.18 -10.15 -13.50
N GLN A 34 -33.65 -11.34 -13.74
CA GLN A 34 -32.60 -11.97 -12.92
C GLN A 34 -31.23 -11.29 -13.06
N ALA A 35 -30.96 -10.57 -14.15
CA ALA A 35 -29.77 -9.74 -14.29
C ALA A 35 -29.90 -8.36 -13.61
N GLN A 36 -31.13 -7.92 -13.33
CA GLN A 36 -31.40 -6.65 -12.65
C GLN A 36 -31.35 -6.77 -11.13
N MET A 37 -31.67 -7.93 -10.57
CA MET A 37 -31.61 -8.13 -9.11
C MET A 37 -30.84 -9.38 -8.74
N ILE A 38 -30.02 -9.29 -7.70
CA ILE A 38 -29.31 -10.42 -7.11
C ILE A 38 -29.63 -10.54 -5.63
N GLU A 39 -29.68 -11.77 -5.13
CA GLU A 39 -29.87 -12.08 -3.73
C GLU A 39 -28.57 -12.62 -3.14
N LEU A 40 -28.11 -12.01 -2.05
CA LEU A 40 -26.88 -12.38 -1.36
C LEU A 40 -27.16 -12.56 0.12
N ALA A 41 -26.81 -13.74 0.63
CA ALA A 41 -26.73 -13.96 2.07
C ALA A 41 -25.53 -13.18 2.63
N VAL A 42 -25.80 -12.15 3.43
CA VAL A 42 -24.76 -11.32 4.04
C VAL A 42 -24.52 -11.79 5.47
N ALA A 43 -23.24 -11.97 5.84
CA ALA A 43 -22.81 -12.43 7.17
C ALA A 43 -23.43 -13.75 7.66
N GLY A 44 -24.09 -14.53 6.80
CA GLY A 44 -24.67 -15.84 7.13
C GLY A 44 -26.08 -15.79 7.73
N GLU A 45 -26.72 -14.62 7.77
CA GLU A 45 -28.01 -14.42 8.45
C GLU A 45 -29.13 -14.03 7.48
N GLU A 46 -29.04 -12.86 6.83
CA GLU A 46 -30.12 -12.34 5.98
C GLU A 46 -29.78 -12.36 4.49
N VAL A 47 -30.75 -12.76 3.67
CA VAL A 47 -30.70 -12.63 2.21
C VAL A 47 -31.12 -11.21 1.86
N VAL A 48 -30.18 -10.44 1.33
CA VAL A 48 -30.41 -9.07 0.89
C VAL A 48 -30.53 -9.04 -0.63
N THR A 49 -31.58 -8.39 -1.13
CA THR A 49 -31.77 -8.14 -2.56
C THR A 49 -31.05 -6.87 -2.98
N PHE A 50 -30.24 -6.95 -4.04
CA PHE A 50 -29.53 -5.83 -4.64
C PHE A 50 -30.07 -5.58 -6.03
N GLU A 51 -30.21 -4.31 -6.42
CA GLU A 51 -30.62 -3.88 -7.74
C GLU A 51 -29.43 -3.36 -8.56
N LEU A 52 -29.33 -3.76 -9.83
CA LEU A 52 -28.31 -3.31 -10.75
C LEU A 52 -28.57 -1.87 -11.18
N MET A 53 -27.75 -0.96 -10.69
CA MET A 53 -27.70 0.42 -11.16
C MET A 53 -26.56 0.63 -12.16
N ARG A 54 -26.84 1.50 -13.14
CA ARG A 54 -25.87 1.97 -14.13
C ARG A 54 -25.63 3.45 -13.90
N ILE A 55 -24.37 3.81 -13.68
CA ILE A 55 -23.98 5.20 -13.44
C ILE A 55 -23.21 5.70 -14.66
N PRO A 56 -23.67 6.77 -15.31
CA PRO A 56 -22.95 7.45 -16.38
C PRO A 56 -21.51 7.81 -15.99
N ALA A 57 -20.59 7.76 -16.95
CA ALA A 57 -19.16 7.91 -16.73
C ALA A 57 -18.77 9.22 -16.01
N ASP A 58 -19.43 10.31 -16.39
CA ASP A 58 -19.28 11.65 -15.86
C ASP A 58 -19.84 11.81 -14.44
N GLU A 59 -20.77 10.95 -14.03
CA GLU A 59 -21.41 11.02 -12.72
C GLU A 59 -20.78 10.05 -11.70
N VAL A 60 -19.92 9.12 -12.12
CA VAL A 60 -19.36 8.07 -11.23
C VAL A 60 -18.66 8.69 -10.01
N ALA A 61 -17.82 9.70 -10.23
CA ALA A 61 -17.06 10.32 -9.15
C ALA A 61 -17.93 11.03 -8.11
N GLU A 62 -19.05 11.62 -8.55
CA GLU A 62 -19.96 12.41 -7.71
C GLU A 62 -20.98 11.54 -6.97
N LYS A 63 -21.62 10.61 -7.70
CA LYS A 63 -22.73 9.77 -7.22
C LYS A 63 -22.27 8.56 -6.42
N THR A 64 -20.98 8.24 -6.45
CA THR A 64 -20.44 7.11 -5.70
C THR A 64 -19.33 7.50 -4.75
N VAL A 65 -19.26 6.83 -3.61
CA VAL A 65 -18.17 6.94 -2.64
C VAL A 65 -17.67 5.55 -2.29
N VAL A 66 -16.42 5.41 -1.87
CA VAL A 66 -15.91 4.11 -1.39
C VAL A 66 -16.21 4.00 0.09
N PHE A 67 -16.58 2.80 0.54
CA PHE A 67 -16.82 2.52 1.95
C PHE A 67 -15.66 3.00 2.83
N ALA A 68 -15.97 3.79 3.86
CA ALA A 68 -14.96 4.47 4.68
C ALA A 68 -13.98 3.51 5.37
N GLN A 69 -14.42 2.29 5.70
CA GLN A 69 -13.56 1.26 6.31
C GLN A 69 -13.00 0.26 5.30
N ASN A 70 -13.04 0.58 4.00
CA ASN A 70 -12.35 -0.23 3.00
C ASN A 70 -10.84 -0.19 3.26
N ALA A 71 -10.21 -1.36 3.40
CA ALA A 71 -8.78 -1.45 3.71
C ALA A 71 -7.84 -0.95 2.58
N ARG A 72 -8.37 -0.73 1.37
CA ARG A 72 -7.58 -0.28 0.22
C ARG A 72 -7.46 1.24 0.19
N GLU A 73 -6.23 1.72 0.08
CA GLU A 73 -5.91 3.14 0.00
C GLU A 73 -6.23 3.67 -1.40
N GLN A 74 -7.22 4.56 -1.50
CA GLN A 74 -7.72 5.03 -2.79
C GLN A 74 -6.69 5.90 -3.52
N ALA A 75 -5.81 6.55 -2.77
CA ALA A 75 -4.72 7.37 -3.29
C ALA A 75 -3.67 6.59 -4.11
N PHE A 76 -3.65 5.26 -4.00
CA PHE A 76 -2.72 4.40 -4.74
C PHE A 76 -3.32 3.76 -6.00
N LEU A 77 -4.57 4.05 -6.33
CA LEU A 77 -5.26 3.49 -7.49
C LEU A 77 -4.93 4.24 -8.80
N THR A 78 -3.66 4.19 -9.19
CA THR A 78 -3.14 4.78 -10.43
C THR A 78 -3.46 3.91 -11.66
N GLU A 79 -3.22 4.44 -12.87
CA GLU A 79 -3.32 3.65 -14.11
C GLU A 79 -2.44 2.39 -14.08
N HIS A 80 -1.22 2.49 -13.56
CA HIS A 80 -0.31 1.35 -13.44
C HIS A 80 -0.77 0.34 -12.40
N ALA A 81 -1.25 0.78 -11.23
CA ALA A 81 -1.75 -0.10 -10.17
C ALA A 81 -3.03 -0.85 -10.57
N LEU A 82 -3.77 -0.28 -11.51
CA LEU A 82 -5.02 -0.82 -12.07
C LEU A 82 -4.86 -1.47 -13.44
N ALA A 83 -3.65 -1.60 -13.99
CA ALA A 83 -3.45 -2.06 -15.36
C ALA A 83 -4.11 -3.42 -15.68
N ASP A 84 -4.21 -4.30 -14.66
CA ASP A 84 -4.86 -5.61 -14.77
C ASP A 84 -6.37 -5.54 -15.07
N VAL A 85 -7.05 -4.50 -14.60
CA VAL A 85 -8.49 -4.29 -14.81
C VAL A 85 -8.75 -3.18 -15.82
N LEU A 86 -7.98 -2.09 -15.78
CA LEU A 86 -8.17 -0.89 -16.58
C LEU A 86 -8.05 -1.17 -18.08
N THR A 87 -7.09 -2.01 -18.50
CA THR A 87 -6.86 -2.34 -19.91
C THR A 87 -8.10 -2.98 -20.54
N THR A 88 -8.62 -4.03 -19.91
CA THR A 88 -9.80 -4.73 -20.42
C THR A 88 -11.06 -3.88 -20.30
N LEU A 89 -11.17 -3.05 -19.26
CA LEU A 89 -12.29 -2.16 -19.04
C LEU A 89 -12.37 -1.04 -20.09
N ARG A 90 -11.23 -0.48 -20.53
CA ARG A 90 -11.19 0.49 -21.62
C ARG A 90 -11.75 -0.07 -22.93
N GLU A 91 -11.38 -1.30 -23.25
CA GLU A 91 -11.77 -1.97 -24.50
C GLU A 91 -13.20 -2.51 -24.48
N ARG A 92 -13.59 -3.18 -23.39
CA ARG A 92 -14.82 -4.01 -23.33
C ARG A 92 -15.84 -3.51 -22.32
N GLY A 93 -15.55 -2.42 -21.61
CA GLY A 93 -16.36 -1.96 -20.49
C GLY A 93 -16.23 -2.86 -19.27
N GLN A 94 -17.01 -2.55 -18.25
CA GLN A 94 -17.04 -3.33 -17.02
C GLN A 94 -17.74 -4.68 -17.25
N GLN A 95 -17.04 -5.79 -17.02
CA GLN A 95 -17.61 -7.14 -17.19
C GLN A 95 -18.50 -7.58 -16.02
N TYR A 96 -18.12 -7.20 -14.80
CA TYR A 96 -18.81 -7.63 -13.57
C TYR A 96 -19.21 -6.41 -12.73
N PRO A 97 -20.50 -6.25 -12.40
CA PRO A 97 -20.95 -5.16 -11.53
C PRO A 97 -20.29 -5.20 -10.15
N ALA A 98 -20.04 -4.02 -9.60
CA ALA A 98 -19.61 -3.82 -8.21
C ALA A 98 -20.75 -4.14 -7.24
N VAL A 99 -20.47 -4.09 -5.93
CA VAL A 99 -21.51 -4.20 -4.89
C VAL A 99 -21.44 -2.97 -4.00
N GLY A 100 -22.59 -2.35 -3.76
CA GLY A 100 -22.71 -1.15 -2.95
C GLY A 100 -23.97 -1.15 -2.10
N ARG A 101 -24.09 -0.12 -1.26
CA ARG A 101 -25.32 0.21 -0.55
C ARG A 101 -25.70 1.67 -0.81
N LYS A 102 -26.98 1.97 -0.70
CA LYS A 102 -27.46 3.35 -0.75
C LYS A 102 -27.21 4.04 0.59
N THR A 103 -26.64 5.24 0.57
CA THR A 103 -26.39 6.03 1.76
C THR A 103 -27.58 6.95 2.07
N ALA A 104 -27.62 7.51 3.29
CA ALA A 104 -28.68 8.43 3.70
C ALA A 104 -28.75 9.71 2.85
N ASP A 105 -27.61 10.15 2.30
CA ASP A 105 -27.50 11.28 1.36
C ASP A 105 -27.81 10.89 -0.11
N GLY A 106 -28.25 9.64 -0.35
CA GLY A 106 -28.68 9.17 -1.66
C GLY A 106 -27.55 8.77 -2.61
N LYS A 107 -26.28 8.84 -2.17
CA LYS A 107 -25.12 8.32 -2.90
C LYS A 107 -25.05 6.79 -2.81
N ILE A 108 -24.20 6.21 -3.65
CA ILE A 108 -23.88 4.79 -3.62
C ILE A 108 -22.53 4.61 -2.95
N GLU A 109 -22.52 3.99 -1.79
CA GLU A 109 -21.30 3.58 -1.11
C GLU A 109 -20.86 2.20 -1.61
N VAL A 110 -19.71 2.16 -2.27
CA VAL A 110 -19.12 0.97 -2.88
C VAL A 110 -18.43 0.13 -1.81
N LEU A 111 -18.96 -1.08 -1.59
CA LEU A 111 -18.49 -2.05 -0.60
C LEU A 111 -17.45 -3.00 -1.22
N ASP A 112 -17.75 -3.51 -2.43
CA ASP A 112 -16.84 -4.25 -3.30
C ASP A 112 -16.73 -3.53 -4.64
N GLY A 113 -15.51 -3.38 -5.13
CA GLY A 113 -15.24 -2.84 -6.46
C GLY A 113 -14.57 -1.48 -6.44
N SER A 114 -13.88 -1.09 -5.36
CA SER A 114 -13.11 0.16 -5.30
C SER A 114 -12.11 0.31 -6.47
N ARG A 115 -11.38 -0.75 -6.81
CA ARG A 115 -10.51 -0.82 -8.00
C ARG A 115 -11.30 -0.61 -9.30
N ARG A 116 -12.45 -1.28 -9.44
CA ARG A 116 -13.32 -1.18 -10.63
C ARG A 116 -13.92 0.22 -10.78
N ARG A 117 -14.40 0.81 -9.69
CA ARG A 117 -14.90 2.20 -9.63
C ARG A 117 -13.84 3.16 -10.16
N MET A 118 -12.62 3.10 -9.61
CA MET A 118 -11.53 3.96 -10.07
C MET A 118 -11.16 3.70 -11.53
N SER A 119 -11.13 2.43 -11.97
CA SER A 119 -10.90 2.11 -13.38
C SER A 119 -11.98 2.68 -14.31
N CYS A 120 -13.26 2.67 -13.92
CA CYS A 120 -14.33 3.31 -14.70
C CYS A 120 -14.13 4.82 -14.83
N ILE A 121 -13.73 5.49 -13.73
CA ILE A 121 -13.42 6.92 -13.72
C ILE A 121 -12.25 7.21 -14.68
N LEU A 122 -11.14 6.47 -14.57
CA LEU A 122 -9.95 6.65 -15.43
C LEU A 122 -10.19 6.28 -16.90
N ALA A 123 -11.14 5.39 -17.17
CA ALA A 123 -11.49 4.98 -18.53
C ALA A 123 -12.59 5.83 -19.17
N GLY A 124 -13.25 6.71 -18.41
CA GLY A 124 -14.44 7.43 -18.86
C GLY A 124 -15.57 6.48 -19.29
N LYS A 125 -15.81 5.41 -18.51
CA LYS A 125 -16.84 4.39 -18.79
C LYS A 125 -17.91 4.38 -17.71
N GLU A 126 -19.10 3.92 -18.08
CA GLU A 126 -20.18 3.68 -17.12
C GLU A 126 -19.74 2.74 -16.00
N PHE A 127 -20.32 2.91 -14.82
CA PHE A 127 -20.09 2.04 -13.67
C PHE A 127 -21.37 1.27 -13.33
N LEU A 128 -21.26 -0.06 -13.41
CA LEU A 128 -22.29 -1.03 -13.06
C LEU A 128 -22.11 -1.44 -11.60
N VAL A 129 -23.16 -1.34 -10.81
CA VAL A 129 -23.13 -1.67 -9.37
C VAL A 129 -24.46 -2.24 -8.92
N TYR A 130 -24.41 -3.39 -8.25
CA TYR A 130 -25.55 -3.94 -7.51
C TYR A 130 -25.67 -3.21 -6.18
N VAL A 131 -26.82 -2.60 -5.92
CA VAL A 131 -27.05 -1.77 -4.75
C VAL A 131 -28.25 -2.28 -3.98
N ALA A 132 -28.05 -2.51 -2.69
CA ALA A 132 -29.13 -2.81 -1.77
C ALA A 132 -29.41 -1.61 -0.85
N GLU A 133 -30.64 -1.60 -0.35
CA GLU A 133 -31.04 -0.77 0.77
C GLU A 133 -30.84 -1.54 2.09
N ASN A 134 -30.81 -0.84 3.22
CA ASN A 134 -30.76 -1.42 4.57
C ASN A 134 -29.54 -2.30 4.92
N ILE A 135 -28.39 -2.11 4.26
CA ILE A 135 -27.14 -2.74 4.69
C ILE A 135 -26.54 -1.98 5.87
N ASN A 136 -26.51 -2.61 7.05
CA ASN A 136 -25.88 -2.06 8.25
C ASN A 136 -24.33 -2.00 8.12
N ALA A 137 -23.66 -1.33 9.06
CA ALA A 137 -22.21 -1.13 9.00
C ALA A 137 -21.40 -2.44 9.11
N GLU A 138 -21.87 -3.42 9.88
CA GLU A 138 -21.18 -4.70 10.06
C GLU A 138 -21.24 -5.55 8.78
N HIS A 139 -22.42 -5.61 8.14
CA HIS A 139 -22.63 -6.24 6.85
C HIS A 139 -21.80 -5.57 5.74
N ALA A 140 -21.76 -4.23 5.74
CA ALA A 140 -20.94 -3.47 4.81
C ALA A 140 -19.44 -3.79 4.97
N LYS A 141 -18.97 -3.84 6.22
CA LYS A 141 -17.60 -4.24 6.54
C LYS A 141 -17.30 -5.66 6.10
N PHE A 142 -18.17 -6.62 6.40
CA PHE A 142 -18.00 -8.01 5.99
C PHE A 142 -17.87 -8.15 4.46
N LEU A 143 -18.76 -7.51 3.69
CA LEU A 143 -18.70 -7.53 2.22
C LEU A 143 -17.39 -6.92 1.70
N SER A 144 -16.93 -5.83 2.32
CA SER A 144 -15.68 -5.17 1.94
C SER A 144 -14.45 -6.04 2.25
N ASP A 145 -14.40 -6.68 3.41
CA ASP A 145 -13.30 -7.55 3.83
C ASP A 145 -13.20 -8.79 2.93
N VAL A 146 -14.34 -9.42 2.60
CA VAL A 146 -14.41 -10.55 1.66
C VAL A 146 -13.90 -10.13 0.28
N ALA A 147 -14.26 -8.96 -0.22
CA ALA A 147 -13.79 -8.44 -1.49
C ALA A 147 -12.27 -8.18 -1.49
N ASN A 148 -11.71 -7.68 -0.39
CA ASN A 148 -10.28 -7.42 -0.27
C ASN A 148 -9.42 -8.71 -0.26
N ALA A 149 -9.98 -9.84 0.18
CA ALA A 149 -9.30 -11.13 0.12
C ALA A 149 -8.98 -11.60 -1.32
N HIS A 150 -9.69 -11.10 -2.34
CA HIS A 150 -9.50 -11.51 -3.72
C HIS A 150 -8.27 -10.94 -4.40
N LYS A 151 -7.98 -9.65 -4.16
CA LYS A 151 -6.79 -8.99 -4.68
C LYS A 151 -5.99 -8.50 -3.48
N PRO A 152 -4.82 -9.11 -3.22
CA PRO A 152 -4.04 -8.80 -2.03
C PRO A 152 -3.78 -7.30 -1.86
N LEU A 153 -3.92 -6.84 -0.63
CA LEU A 153 -3.49 -5.52 -0.20
C LEU A 153 -1.97 -5.38 -0.29
N SER A 154 -1.51 -4.16 -0.53
CA SER A 154 -0.10 -3.76 -0.47
C SER A 154 0.47 -3.91 0.95
N LEU A 155 1.80 -3.86 1.08
CA LEU A 155 2.44 -3.88 2.40
C LEU A 155 2.01 -2.69 3.28
N TYR A 156 1.76 -1.52 2.68
CA TYR A 156 1.28 -0.34 3.38
C TYR A 156 -0.11 -0.58 3.99
N GLU A 157 -1.05 -1.04 3.18
CA GLU A 157 -2.44 -1.29 3.61
C GLU A 157 -2.51 -2.38 4.68
N LYS A 158 -1.75 -3.47 4.51
CA LYS A 158 -1.57 -4.49 5.55
C LYS A 158 -0.94 -3.92 6.82
N GLY A 159 0.02 -3.01 6.65
CA GLY A 159 0.67 -2.32 7.75
C GLY A 159 -0.30 -1.45 8.54
N LYS A 160 -1.21 -0.73 7.87
CA LYS A 160 -2.26 0.07 8.53
C LYS A 160 -3.21 -0.84 9.30
N GLU A 161 -3.61 -1.98 8.73
CA GLU A 161 -4.46 -2.95 9.41
C GLU A 161 -3.76 -3.54 10.65
N MET A 162 -2.48 -3.92 10.53
CA MET A 162 -1.67 -4.42 11.64
C MET A 162 -1.45 -3.36 12.72
N GLN A 163 -1.21 -2.10 12.34
CA GLN A 163 -1.04 -0.99 13.28
C GLN A 163 -2.34 -0.76 14.05
N ALA A 164 -3.50 -0.78 13.37
CA ALA A 164 -4.80 -0.65 14.03
C ALA A 164 -5.06 -1.75 15.09
N LYS A 165 -4.56 -2.97 14.87
CA LYS A 165 -4.64 -4.07 15.85
C LYS A 165 -3.75 -3.88 17.07
N LEU A 166 -2.60 -3.22 16.91
CA LEU A 166 -1.76 -2.80 18.04
C LEU A 166 -2.43 -1.67 18.81
N ASP A 167 -2.93 -0.66 18.10
CA ASP A 167 -3.55 0.52 18.70
C ASP A 167 -4.86 0.18 19.45
N SER A 168 -5.62 -0.82 18.97
CA SER A 168 -6.83 -1.31 19.64
C SER A 168 -6.54 -2.26 20.81
N GLY A 169 -5.30 -2.71 20.98
CA GLY A 169 -4.92 -3.72 21.98
C GLY A 169 -5.35 -5.14 21.63
N GLU A 170 -5.87 -5.38 20.43
CA GLU A 170 -6.19 -6.75 19.94
C GLU A 170 -4.91 -7.59 19.73
N ALA A 171 -3.78 -6.95 19.47
CA ALA A 171 -2.46 -7.56 19.42
C ALA A 171 -1.50 -6.83 20.37
N GLU A 172 -0.76 -7.59 21.20
CA GLU A 172 0.18 -7.02 22.16
C GLU A 172 1.53 -6.63 21.54
N ASP A 173 1.98 -7.39 20.53
CA ASP A 173 3.27 -7.21 19.89
C ASP A 173 3.30 -7.74 18.44
N GLN A 174 4.45 -7.60 17.75
CA GLN A 174 4.62 -8.09 16.38
C GLN A 174 4.51 -9.62 16.26
N LYS A 175 4.76 -10.37 17.33
CA LYS A 175 4.66 -11.83 17.35
C LYS A 175 3.20 -12.26 17.42
N ALA A 176 2.38 -11.57 18.21
CA ALA A 176 0.94 -11.71 18.25
C ALA A 176 0.32 -11.39 16.88
N LEU A 177 0.76 -10.31 16.23
CA LEU A 177 0.36 -9.98 14.85
C LEU A 177 0.74 -11.10 13.87
N ALA A 178 1.97 -11.60 13.91
CA ALA A 178 2.42 -12.67 13.02
C ALA A 178 1.53 -13.92 13.15
N LYS A 179 1.14 -14.29 14.37
CA LYS A 179 0.20 -15.38 14.65
C LYS A 179 -1.21 -15.06 14.15
N MET A 180 -1.73 -13.87 14.44
CA MET A 180 -3.08 -13.43 14.07
C MET A 180 -3.27 -13.39 12.55
N PHE A 181 -2.31 -12.81 11.82
CA PHE A 181 -2.33 -12.68 10.36
C PHE A 181 -1.71 -13.88 9.63
N GLN A 182 -1.29 -14.92 10.36
CA GLN A 182 -0.69 -16.15 9.82
C GLN A 182 0.47 -15.87 8.84
N CYS A 183 1.38 -14.98 9.24
CA CYS A 183 2.50 -14.54 8.42
C CYS A 183 3.81 -14.51 9.24
N SER A 184 4.94 -14.23 8.59
CA SER A 184 6.22 -14.14 9.30
C SER A 184 6.37 -12.79 10.02
N GLU A 185 7.09 -12.79 11.15
CA GLU A 185 7.45 -11.53 11.86
C GLU A 185 8.22 -10.56 10.95
N ALA A 186 9.02 -11.08 10.02
CA ALA A 186 9.69 -10.26 9.00
C ALA A 186 8.69 -9.53 8.08
N LEU A 187 7.58 -10.18 7.73
CA LEU A 187 6.50 -9.54 6.96
C LEU A 187 5.79 -8.49 7.81
N VAL A 188 5.47 -8.79 9.07
CA VAL A 188 4.87 -7.83 10.00
C VAL A 188 5.75 -6.58 10.14
N SER A 189 7.04 -6.75 10.42
CA SER A 189 7.99 -5.65 10.53
C SER A 189 8.07 -4.83 9.24
N GLY A 190 8.04 -5.50 8.08
CA GLY A 190 8.03 -4.84 6.77
C GLY A 190 6.75 -4.04 6.52
N ALA A 191 5.59 -4.58 6.88
CA ALA A 191 4.30 -3.94 6.71
C ALA A 191 4.14 -2.72 7.63
N LEU A 192 4.50 -2.84 8.92
CA LEU A 192 4.49 -1.72 9.86
C LEU A 192 5.42 -0.58 9.40
N LYS A 193 6.61 -0.91 8.88
CA LYS A 193 7.50 0.07 8.26
C LYS A 193 6.91 0.72 7.02
N ALA A 194 6.16 -0.02 6.20
CA ALA A 194 5.45 0.58 5.07
C ALA A 194 4.42 1.60 5.58
N ALA A 195 3.58 1.22 6.54
CA ALA A 195 2.54 2.09 7.11
C ALA A 195 3.09 3.35 7.81
N ALA A 196 4.31 3.29 8.33
CA ALA A 196 4.98 4.43 8.94
C ALA A 196 5.57 5.43 7.92
N LEU A 197 5.63 5.09 6.63
CA LEU A 197 6.10 6.01 5.59
C LEU A 197 4.97 6.99 5.19
N PRO A 198 5.29 8.26 4.90
CA PRO A 198 4.32 9.21 4.39
C PRO A 198 3.70 8.75 3.07
N LEU A 199 2.42 9.08 2.88
CA LEU A 199 1.66 8.70 1.70
C LEU A 199 2.30 9.27 0.43
N GLU A 200 2.74 10.52 0.48
CA GLU A 200 3.34 11.27 -0.61
C GLU A 200 4.63 10.61 -1.11
N LEU A 201 5.43 10.04 -0.20
CA LEU A 201 6.64 9.29 -0.57
C LEU A 201 6.30 8.01 -1.32
N LEU A 202 5.22 7.32 -0.91
CA LEU A 202 4.78 6.10 -1.57
C LEU A 202 4.07 6.37 -2.90
N GLN A 203 3.34 7.49 -3.02
CA GLN A 203 2.70 7.93 -4.26
C GLN A 203 3.70 8.38 -5.33
N ALA A 204 4.96 8.64 -4.97
CA ALA A 204 6.04 8.84 -5.93
C ALA A 204 6.24 7.63 -6.86
N TYR A 205 5.80 6.43 -6.45
CA TYR A 205 5.90 5.20 -7.21
C TYR A 205 4.65 4.93 -8.08
N PRO A 206 4.82 4.25 -9.23
CA PRO A 206 3.69 3.97 -10.12
C PRO A 206 2.69 2.98 -9.51
N SER A 207 3.15 2.06 -8.65
CA SER A 207 2.33 1.06 -7.96
C SER A 207 3.01 0.65 -6.66
N VAL A 208 2.35 0.89 -5.53
CA VAL A 208 2.85 0.49 -4.20
C VAL A 208 2.90 -1.02 -3.99
N VAL A 209 2.15 -1.79 -4.78
CA VAL A 209 2.14 -3.26 -4.70
C VAL A 209 3.48 -3.84 -5.16
N GLU A 210 4.19 -3.14 -6.04
CA GLU A 210 5.53 -3.53 -6.53
C GLU A 210 6.65 -3.21 -5.52
N LEU A 211 6.35 -2.46 -4.45
CA LEU A 211 7.31 -2.15 -3.41
C LEU A 211 7.50 -3.35 -2.48
N GLY A 212 8.45 -4.21 -2.85
CA GLY A 212 8.88 -5.33 -2.03
C GLY A 212 9.43 -4.89 -0.67
N ARG A 213 9.39 -5.81 0.30
CA ARG A 213 9.92 -5.59 1.66
C ARG A 213 11.35 -5.02 1.71
N PRO A 214 12.32 -5.46 0.88
CA PRO A 214 13.67 -4.87 0.89
C PRO A 214 13.66 -3.37 0.58
N THR A 215 12.89 -2.95 -0.42
CA THR A 215 12.74 -1.54 -0.81
C THR A 215 12.10 -0.74 0.31
N ILE A 216 10.98 -1.22 0.87
CA ILE A 216 10.31 -0.57 2.00
C ILE A 216 11.24 -0.40 3.20
N VAL A 217 11.96 -1.45 3.59
CA VAL A 217 12.87 -1.39 4.75
C VAL A 217 14.00 -0.39 4.50
N LYS A 218 14.53 -0.33 3.28
CA LYS A 218 15.59 0.62 2.90
C LYS A 218 15.06 2.06 2.92
N LEU A 219 13.93 2.32 2.27
CA LEU A 219 13.28 3.64 2.25
C LEU A 219 12.93 4.11 3.66
N HIS A 220 12.30 3.27 4.47
CA HIS A 220 11.97 3.59 5.86
C HIS A 220 13.21 3.97 6.67
N LYS A 221 14.32 3.23 6.50
CA LYS A 221 15.58 3.57 7.17
C LYS A 221 16.09 4.93 6.72
N GLN A 222 16.23 5.13 5.40
CA GLN A 222 16.79 6.36 4.84
C GLN A 222 15.94 7.59 5.17
N PHE A 223 14.62 7.47 5.07
CA PHE A 223 13.69 8.55 5.41
C PHE A 223 13.78 8.95 6.89
N ASN A 224 13.89 7.97 7.79
CA ASN A 224 13.98 8.26 9.23
C ASN A 224 15.36 8.78 9.68
N GLU A 225 16.42 8.59 8.89
CA GLU A 225 17.74 9.19 9.12
C GLU A 225 17.76 10.71 8.82
N LEU A 226 16.78 11.22 8.07
CA LEU A 226 16.64 12.64 7.77
C LEU A 226 16.01 13.40 8.95
N ASN A 227 16.41 14.65 9.13
CA ASN A 227 15.72 15.59 10.02
C ASN A 227 14.43 16.12 9.39
N GLU A 228 13.61 16.83 10.17
CA GLU A 228 12.29 17.30 9.74
C GLU A 228 12.33 18.17 8.48
N ALA A 229 13.18 19.20 8.43
CA ALA A 229 13.32 20.07 7.25
C ALA A 229 13.77 19.30 6.00
N GLN A 230 14.65 18.31 6.16
CA GLN A 230 15.10 17.44 5.07
C GLN A 230 13.98 16.51 4.58
N ARG A 231 13.13 16.00 5.49
CA ARG A 231 11.96 15.20 5.13
C ARG A 231 10.95 16.03 4.35
N GLU A 232 10.64 17.24 4.80
CA GLU A 232 9.75 18.16 4.09
C GLU A 232 10.27 18.47 2.69
N GLN A 233 11.56 18.76 2.56
CA GLN A 233 12.19 19.01 1.26
C GLN A 233 12.10 17.79 0.33
N LEU A 234 12.28 16.58 0.86
CA LEU A 234 12.14 15.34 0.08
C LEU A 234 10.68 15.13 -0.37
N LEU A 235 9.71 15.28 0.54
CA LEU A 235 8.29 15.10 0.23
C LEU A 235 7.81 16.13 -0.79
N ALA A 236 8.27 17.38 -0.70
CA ALA A 236 8.00 18.41 -1.71
C ALA A 236 8.54 18.02 -3.09
N LYS A 237 9.69 17.34 -3.17
CA LYS A 237 10.21 16.80 -4.44
C LYS A 237 9.39 15.62 -4.97
N CYS A 238 8.79 14.81 -4.09
CA CYS A 238 7.91 13.70 -4.48
C CYS A 238 6.58 14.17 -5.11
N HIS A 239 6.13 15.37 -4.78
CA HIS A 239 4.87 15.96 -5.23
C HIS A 239 5.09 17.37 -5.80
N GLN A 240 5.78 17.47 -6.93
CA GLN A 240 5.96 18.75 -7.64
C GLN A 240 4.72 19.11 -8.48
N GLU A 241 4.61 20.36 -8.94
CA GLU A 241 3.51 20.84 -9.80
C GLU A 241 3.31 20.00 -11.08
N ASN A 242 4.35 19.28 -11.52
CA ASN A 242 4.31 18.40 -12.69
C ASN A 242 3.82 16.96 -12.40
N GLY A 243 3.25 16.71 -11.22
CA GLY A 243 2.74 15.41 -10.81
C GLY A 243 3.75 14.56 -10.03
N PHE A 244 3.50 13.25 -9.96
CA PHE A 244 4.31 12.30 -9.22
C PHE A 244 5.60 11.92 -9.97
N VAL A 245 6.64 11.53 -9.22
CA VAL A 245 7.96 11.18 -9.77
C VAL A 245 7.90 10.15 -10.90
N TRP A 246 7.08 9.11 -10.74
CA TRP A 246 6.92 8.05 -11.75
C TRP A 246 6.37 8.57 -13.09
N GLN A 247 5.62 9.67 -13.12
CA GLN A 247 5.08 10.25 -14.35
C GLN A 247 6.15 10.92 -15.21
N GLN A 248 7.32 11.21 -14.61
CA GLN A 248 8.46 11.82 -15.30
C GLN A 248 9.42 10.76 -15.87
N SER A 249 9.28 9.51 -15.46
CA SER A 249 10.09 8.40 -15.96
C SER A 249 9.76 8.10 -17.42
N GLN A 250 10.80 7.90 -18.24
CA GLN A 250 10.68 7.46 -19.63
C GLN A 250 10.71 5.93 -19.76
N ALA A 251 10.89 5.21 -18.64
CA ALA A 251 10.96 3.77 -18.65
C ALA A 251 9.62 3.12 -19.03
N GLN A 252 9.72 2.00 -19.74
CA GLN A 252 8.58 1.17 -20.06
C GLN A 252 8.47 0.01 -19.06
N GLY A 253 7.30 -0.12 -18.45
CA GLY A 253 6.97 -1.20 -17.52
C GLY A 253 7.16 -0.83 -16.05
N VAL A 254 6.20 -1.22 -15.22
CA VAL A 254 6.09 -0.82 -13.81
C VAL A 254 7.36 -1.14 -13.02
N ALA A 255 7.97 -2.31 -13.21
CA ALA A 255 9.18 -2.71 -12.50
C ALA A 255 10.39 -1.79 -12.81
N ARG A 256 10.55 -1.34 -14.06
CA ARG A 256 11.64 -0.43 -14.45
C ARG A 256 11.40 0.97 -13.92
N ILE A 257 10.17 1.47 -14.03
CA ILE A 257 9.77 2.76 -13.46
C ILE A 257 10.00 2.76 -11.94
N THR A 258 9.57 1.72 -11.23
CA THR A 258 9.81 1.58 -9.78
C THR A 258 11.29 1.61 -9.42
N LYS A 259 12.15 0.99 -10.25
CA LYS A 259 13.61 1.04 -10.05
C LYS A 259 14.15 2.46 -10.23
N GLU A 260 13.81 3.14 -11.32
CA GLU A 260 14.26 4.53 -11.58
C GLU A 260 13.77 5.51 -10.51
N VAL A 261 12.52 5.39 -10.07
CA VAL A 261 11.97 6.20 -8.97
C VAL A 261 12.75 5.94 -7.67
N THR A 262 13.09 4.68 -7.38
CA THR A 262 13.91 4.34 -6.21
C THR A 262 15.29 5.00 -6.30
N GLU A 263 15.96 4.90 -7.44
CA GLU A 263 17.28 5.52 -7.66
C GLU A 263 17.22 7.06 -7.56
N THR A 264 16.14 7.66 -8.07
CA THR A 264 15.89 9.11 -8.01
C THR A 264 15.69 9.59 -6.57
N ILE A 265 14.82 8.91 -5.80
CA ILE A 265 14.59 9.23 -4.39
C ILE A 265 15.89 9.05 -3.59
N GLU A 266 16.64 7.98 -3.84
CA GLU A 266 17.93 7.75 -3.19
C GLU A 266 18.96 8.85 -3.50
N SER A 267 19.00 9.34 -4.75
CA SER A 267 19.84 10.48 -5.11
C SER A 267 19.43 11.74 -4.35
N TRP A 268 18.14 12.05 -4.27
CA TRP A 268 17.66 13.22 -3.53
C TRP A 268 17.97 13.13 -2.05
N ILE A 269 17.87 11.95 -1.45
CA ILE A 269 18.26 11.72 -0.06
C ILE A 269 19.76 11.99 0.11
N GLN A 270 20.61 11.54 -0.83
CA GLN A 270 22.06 11.79 -0.77
C GLN A 270 22.42 13.27 -0.92
N ASP A 271 21.71 14.01 -1.78
CA ASP A 271 21.94 15.45 -1.99
C ASP A 271 21.59 16.27 -0.74
N VAL A 272 20.60 15.80 0.02
CA VAL A 272 20.07 16.48 1.21
C VAL A 272 20.83 16.07 2.47
N LEU A 273 21.42 14.89 2.50
CA LEU A 273 22.34 14.47 3.56
C LEU A 273 23.65 15.27 3.46
N PRO A 274 24.22 15.74 4.59
CA PRO A 274 25.55 16.31 4.57
C PRO A 274 26.53 15.26 3.99
N PRO A 275 27.54 15.67 3.21
CA PRO A 275 28.51 14.72 2.66
C PRO A 275 29.03 13.87 3.82
N LYS A 276 28.91 12.54 3.70
CA LYS A 276 29.47 11.60 4.68
C LYS A 276 30.87 12.09 5.00
N ARG A 277 31.12 12.48 6.25
CA ARG A 277 32.46 12.86 6.70
C ARG A 277 33.37 11.74 6.22
N THR A 278 34.25 12.03 5.28
CA THR A 278 35.24 11.10 4.78
C THR A 278 35.96 10.56 6.02
N GLU A 279 35.69 9.29 6.36
CA GLU A 279 36.42 8.64 7.44
C GLU A 279 37.89 8.72 7.03
N THR A 280 38.67 9.44 7.82
CA THR A 280 40.11 9.50 7.58
C THR A 280 40.67 8.08 7.61
N PRO A 281 41.51 7.70 6.63
CA PRO A 281 42.01 6.34 6.52
C PRO A 281 42.66 5.95 7.85
N LYS A 282 42.15 4.88 8.45
CA LYS A 282 42.71 4.29 9.67
C LYS A 282 43.92 3.47 9.26
N VAL A 283 45.09 3.83 9.76
CA VAL A 283 46.33 3.09 9.57
C VAL A 283 46.57 2.23 10.81
N GLU A 284 46.69 0.92 10.63
CA GLU A 284 47.12 0.03 11.71
C GLU A 284 48.63 0.18 11.96
N LEU A 285 49.00 0.55 13.18
CA LEU A 285 50.40 0.55 13.64
C LEU A 285 50.79 -0.83 14.15
N ILE A 286 49.91 -1.44 14.93
CA ILE A 286 50.07 -2.78 15.49
C ILE A 286 48.72 -3.47 15.35
N LYS A 287 48.70 -4.55 14.56
CA LYS A 287 47.48 -5.33 14.25
C LYS A 287 46.71 -5.65 15.54
N GLY A 288 45.48 -5.16 15.62
CA GLY A 288 44.58 -5.38 16.77
C GLY A 288 44.93 -4.69 18.09
N ARG A 289 46.02 -3.89 18.15
CA ARG A 289 46.44 -3.17 19.38
C ARG A 289 46.53 -1.66 19.21
N ALA A 290 47.00 -1.16 18.08
CA ALA A 290 47.21 0.27 17.87
C ALA A 290 46.85 0.68 16.43
N SER A 291 46.08 1.74 16.30
CA SER A 291 45.73 2.34 15.01
C SER A 291 45.63 3.85 15.15
N TYR A 292 45.89 4.59 14.08
CA TYR A 292 45.68 6.04 14.06
C TYR A 292 44.89 6.47 12.82
N ALA A 293 44.20 7.60 12.94
CA ALA A 293 43.60 8.32 11.82
C ALA A 293 44.06 9.77 11.89
N ARG A 294 44.51 10.32 10.75
CA ARG A 294 45.01 11.71 10.68
C ARG A 294 44.22 12.51 9.67
N LYS A 295 43.63 13.64 10.11
CA LYS A 295 42.95 14.64 9.27
C LYS A 295 43.64 15.99 9.40
N GLY A 296 44.51 16.34 8.44
CA GLY A 296 45.32 17.55 8.54
C GLY A 296 46.23 17.52 9.77
N ASN A 297 46.05 18.49 10.68
CA ASN A 297 46.80 18.57 11.94
C ASN A 297 46.16 17.77 13.10
N ASN A 298 44.97 17.20 12.88
CA ASN A 298 44.31 16.40 13.91
C ASN A 298 44.73 14.94 13.79
N LEU A 299 45.30 14.40 14.85
CA LEU A 299 45.67 12.99 14.99
C LEU A 299 44.77 12.34 16.04
N VAL A 300 44.10 11.25 15.67
CA VAL A 300 43.35 10.39 16.59
C VAL A 300 44.08 9.07 16.71
N LEU A 301 44.55 8.73 17.91
CA LEU A 301 45.24 7.47 18.21
C LEU A 301 44.30 6.56 19.01
N ASN A 302 44.03 5.36 18.50
CA ASN A 302 43.25 4.33 19.16
C ASN A 302 44.17 3.20 19.61
N LEU A 303 44.22 2.97 20.92
CA LEU A 303 45.03 1.95 21.54
C LEU A 303 44.17 0.99 22.36
N LYS A 304 44.52 -0.29 22.36
CA LYS A 304 43.81 -1.36 23.09
C LYS A 304 44.80 -2.20 23.87
N LYS A 305 44.39 -2.67 25.06
CA LYS A 305 45.19 -3.50 25.98
C LYS A 305 46.48 -2.78 26.42
N ILE A 306 46.29 -1.64 27.10
CA ILE A 306 47.34 -0.85 27.74
C ILE A 306 47.10 -0.93 29.26
N ASP A 307 48.17 -1.08 30.04
CA ASP A 307 48.18 -1.01 31.50
C ASP A 307 48.35 0.44 32.00
N ASP A 308 48.12 0.67 33.30
CA ASP A 308 48.09 2.04 33.84
C ASP A 308 49.46 2.75 33.75
N GLU A 309 50.55 1.99 33.85
CA GLU A 309 51.92 2.51 33.73
C GLU A 309 52.21 3.00 32.31
N LEU A 310 51.95 2.18 31.29
CA LEU A 310 52.14 2.58 29.89
C LEU A 310 51.17 3.69 29.45
N MET A 311 49.95 3.71 30.00
CA MET A 311 49.00 4.81 29.75
C MET A 311 49.59 6.14 30.23
N GLN A 312 50.12 6.18 31.46
CA GLN A 312 50.66 7.39 32.04
C GLN A 312 51.90 7.86 31.27
N ASP A 313 52.80 6.95 30.89
CA ASP A 313 53.97 7.26 30.07
C ASP A 313 53.59 7.92 28.74
N ILE A 314 52.54 7.44 28.08
CA ILE A 314 52.04 8.00 26.81
C ILE A 314 51.47 9.41 27.04
N LEU A 315 50.68 9.60 28.10
CA LEU A 315 50.09 10.91 28.41
C LEU A 315 51.18 11.94 28.75
N ASP A 316 52.15 11.56 29.58
CA ASP A 316 53.27 12.42 29.97
C ASP A 316 54.14 12.80 28.76
N PHE A 317 54.38 11.86 27.85
CA PHE A 317 55.09 12.13 26.60
C PHE A 317 54.35 13.14 25.72
N VAL A 318 53.04 12.94 25.54
CA VAL A 318 52.19 13.84 24.74
C VAL A 318 52.16 15.24 25.37
N GLN A 319 51.98 15.32 26.69
CA GLN A 319 51.94 16.59 27.42
C GLN A 319 53.26 17.36 27.34
N ARG A 320 54.42 16.68 27.38
CA ARG A 320 55.73 17.31 27.20
C ARG A 320 56.01 17.83 25.79
N LYS A 321 55.36 17.26 24.77
CA LYS A 321 55.64 17.56 23.36
C LYS A 321 54.63 18.50 22.71
N LEU A 322 53.44 18.62 23.30
CA LEU A 322 52.36 19.49 22.80
C LEU A 322 52.13 20.75 23.66
N ASN A 323 52.79 20.86 24.82
CA ASN A 323 53.03 22.14 25.50
C ASN A 323 54.33 22.76 25.01
#